data_AF-A0A386WWM2-F1
#
_entry.id   AF-A0A386WWM2-F1
#
_cell.length_a   1.000
_cell.length_b   1.000
_cell.length_c   1.000
_cell.angle_alpha   90.00
_cell.angle_beta   90.00
_cell.angle_gamma   90.00
#
_symmetry.space_group_name_H-M   'P 1'
#
loop_
_entity.id
_entity.type
_entity.pdbx_description
1 polymer ?
#
loop_
_entity_poly.entity_id
_entity_poly.type
_entity_poly.pdbx_seq_one_letter_code
_entity_poly.pdbx_strand_id
1 'polypeptide(L)'
;MTLVEEPVCHRGGRYVVRREQAPLGRLLPYRRANGQTPPRRVLLDAVRATGWRVDFGTRGLGDLLLGLAMAQALYDATHDQFGTLEYAGSRADLIARCALPVTVTGGDGHQLGTLGSEDALQFDAVPESPPTLLDLIDVDTVEVHAALPMRYYLDVEQALGVRLPASGDPSPRFRSSVTAPEPLHVVFVGTTSRPDRKDYGIDNFGALAEHLSARHSGAWRFSLVTPPDQQPPASVGPIEVLHGPTAVECIDLFAAAELVIGNDTGLTHLAALTIRADGTQPHVVGLYGRHGYAKWITGSAVHHAVATPFSHLMSVADACPVRDRYDDTLWSTASDLRAIPAKVIADFAGQCAGWWTR
;
A
#
# COMPACT_ATOMS: atom_id res chain seq x y z
N MET A 1 -7.86 18.80 -19.25
CA MET A 1 -7.36 17.50 -18.77
C MET A 1 -7.43 16.55 -19.95
N THR A 2 -6.29 16.21 -20.55
CA THR A 2 -6.23 15.23 -21.64
C THR A 2 -6.47 13.86 -21.03
N LEU A 3 -7.44 13.11 -21.55
CA LEU A 3 -7.61 11.70 -21.16
C LEU A 3 -6.37 10.94 -21.64
N VAL A 4 -5.74 10.21 -20.72
CA VAL A 4 -4.58 9.39 -21.06
C VAL A 4 -5.10 8.15 -21.77
N GLU A 5 -4.62 7.87 -22.98
CA GLU A 5 -4.99 6.66 -23.73
C GLU A 5 -4.08 5.47 -23.38
N GLU A 6 -2.90 5.76 -22.84
CA GLU A 6 -1.87 4.78 -22.49
C GLU A 6 -1.85 4.44 -20.99
N PRO A 7 -1.29 3.28 -20.60
CA PRO A 7 -1.04 2.98 -19.19
C PRO A 7 -0.16 4.03 -18.52
N VAL A 8 -0.49 4.36 -17.27
CA VAL A 8 0.24 5.35 -16.46
C VAL A 8 1.21 4.65 -15.52
N CYS A 9 2.47 5.05 -15.53
CA CYS A 9 3.48 4.60 -14.59
C CYS A 9 3.74 5.68 -13.54
N HIS A 10 3.67 5.32 -12.25
CA HIS A 10 3.86 6.22 -11.12
C HIS A 10 4.91 5.68 -10.16
N ARG A 11 5.94 6.49 -9.89
CA ARG A 11 6.94 6.14 -8.87
C ARG A 11 6.40 6.45 -7.49
N GLY A 12 6.59 5.54 -6.54
CA GLY A 12 6.26 5.74 -5.14
C GLY A 12 7.04 6.87 -4.48
N GLY A 13 6.66 7.16 -3.23
CA GLY A 13 7.24 8.21 -2.41
C GLY A 13 6.38 9.48 -2.40
N ARG A 14 7.03 10.62 -2.13
CA ARG A 14 6.34 11.92 -2.05
C ARG A 14 5.76 12.29 -3.41
N TYR A 15 4.47 12.63 -3.43
CA TYR A 15 3.77 13.05 -4.63
C TYR A 15 3.67 14.58 -4.65
N VAL A 16 4.61 15.22 -5.33
CA VAL A 16 4.70 16.68 -5.46
C VAL A 16 4.46 17.07 -6.91
N VAL A 17 3.53 17.98 -7.14
CA VAL A 17 3.12 18.42 -8.48
C VAL A 17 2.91 19.93 -8.52
N ARG A 18 2.89 20.48 -9.73
CA ARG A 18 2.42 21.85 -9.91
C ARG A 18 0.95 21.96 -9.55
N ARG A 19 0.54 23.10 -9.02
CA ARG A 19 -0.81 23.34 -8.52
C ARG A 19 -1.87 23.10 -9.59
N GLU A 20 -1.61 23.47 -10.84
CA GLU A 20 -2.50 23.25 -11.98
C GLU A 20 -2.61 21.78 -12.43
N GLN A 21 -1.73 20.91 -11.92
CA GLN A 21 -1.69 19.48 -12.18
C GLN A 21 -2.14 18.64 -10.97
N ALA A 22 -2.43 19.27 -9.83
CA ALA A 22 -2.88 18.59 -8.63
C ALA A 22 -4.20 17.85 -8.88
N PRO A 23 -4.35 16.60 -8.37
CA PRO A 23 -5.63 15.92 -8.42
C PRO A 23 -6.66 16.64 -7.54
N LEU A 24 -7.94 16.29 -7.70
CA LEU A 24 -8.98 16.79 -6.83
C LEU A 24 -8.73 16.30 -5.40
N GLY A 25 -8.78 17.22 -4.44
CA GLY A 25 -8.52 16.97 -3.04
C GLY A 25 -8.93 18.14 -2.16
N ARG A 26 -8.87 17.95 -0.85
CA ARG A 26 -9.14 19.01 0.14
C ARG A 26 -7.83 19.65 0.57
N LEU A 27 -7.77 20.98 0.57
CA LEU A 27 -6.65 21.71 1.13
C LEU A 27 -6.58 21.44 2.65
N LEU A 28 -5.38 21.15 3.16
CA LEU A 28 -5.15 21.09 4.61
C LEU A 28 -5.48 22.44 5.25
N PRO A 29 -6.10 22.47 6.45
CA PRO A 29 -6.44 23.73 7.12
C PRO A 29 -5.21 24.44 7.71
N TYR A 30 -4.02 23.88 7.56
CA TYR A 30 -2.73 24.39 8.00
C TYR A 30 -1.64 23.94 7.01
N ARG A 31 -0.52 24.66 6.93
CA ARG A 31 0.61 24.35 6.04
C ARG A 31 1.61 23.44 6.75
N ARG A 32 1.40 22.14 6.61
CA ARG A 32 2.20 21.09 7.24
C ARG A 32 3.67 21.20 6.81
N ALA A 33 3.95 21.47 5.54
CA ALA A 33 5.29 21.67 4.99
C ALA A 33 6.02 22.89 5.56
N ASN A 34 5.29 23.91 5.99
CA ASN A 34 5.83 25.14 6.60
C ASN A 34 5.91 25.06 8.13
N GLY A 35 5.84 23.85 8.70
CA GLY A 35 5.92 23.64 10.15
C GLY A 35 4.72 24.15 10.94
N GLN A 36 3.60 24.47 10.27
CA GLN A 36 2.38 24.84 10.99
C GLN A 36 1.76 23.62 11.66
N THR A 37 1.09 23.84 12.77
CA THR A 37 0.36 22.82 13.52
C THR A 37 -1.14 22.95 13.29
N PRO A 38 -1.90 21.84 13.30
CA PRO A 38 -3.35 21.92 13.32
C PRO A 38 -3.86 22.67 14.58
N PRO A 39 -5.08 23.24 14.54
CA PRO A 39 -5.70 23.82 15.73
C PRO A 39 -5.87 22.78 16.84
N ARG A 40 -5.53 23.13 18.08
CA ARG A 40 -5.66 22.23 19.24
C ARG A 40 -7.09 21.74 19.42
N ARG A 41 -7.25 20.48 19.83
CA ARG A 41 -8.54 19.83 20.13
C ARG A 41 -8.47 19.13 21.50
N VAL A 42 -9.62 18.97 22.13
CA VAL A 42 -9.76 18.25 23.42
C VAL A 42 -9.56 16.74 23.29
N LEU A 43 -9.62 16.21 22.07
CA LEU A 43 -9.55 14.76 21.83
C LEU A 43 -8.19 14.17 22.23
N LEU A 44 -7.09 14.92 22.10
CA LEU A 44 -5.77 14.45 22.52
C LEU A 44 -5.73 14.10 24.02
N ASP A 45 -6.31 14.97 24.86
CA ASP A 45 -6.34 14.74 26.31
C ASP A 45 -7.20 13.52 26.67
N ALA A 46 -8.33 13.34 25.96
CA ALA A 46 -9.20 12.18 26.15
C ALA A 46 -8.49 10.87 25.77
N VAL A 47 -7.85 10.82 24.60
CA VAL A 47 -7.10 9.62 24.15
C VAL A 47 -5.93 9.30 25.08
N ARG A 48 -5.25 10.31 25.64
CA ARG A 48 -4.19 10.11 26.63
C ARG A 48 -4.71 9.62 27.99
N ALA A 49 -5.94 10.00 28.35
CA ALA A 49 -6.54 9.61 29.63
C ALA A 49 -7.15 8.21 29.60
N THR A 50 -7.84 7.84 28.51
CA THR A 50 -8.63 6.60 28.45
C THR A 50 -8.10 5.57 27.45
N GLY A 51 -7.08 5.91 26.66
CA GLY A 51 -6.57 5.05 25.61
C GLY A 51 -7.41 5.07 24.34
N TRP A 52 -7.07 4.19 23.40
CA TRP A 52 -7.73 4.12 22.09
C TRP A 52 -7.73 2.70 21.53
N ARG A 53 -8.65 2.45 20.59
CA ARG A 53 -8.74 1.22 19.81
C ARG A 53 -9.16 1.54 18.39
N VAL A 54 -8.46 0.94 17.43
CA VAL A 54 -8.80 0.97 16.00
C VAL A 54 -9.47 -0.35 15.65
N ASP A 55 -10.64 -0.28 15.04
CA ASP A 55 -11.28 -1.40 14.36
C ASP A 55 -10.99 -1.31 12.86
N PHE A 56 -10.36 -2.36 12.32
CA PHE A 56 -10.08 -2.49 10.89
C PHE A 56 -11.22 -3.19 10.13
N GLY A 57 -12.28 -3.56 10.84
CA GLY A 57 -13.41 -4.33 10.36
C GLY A 57 -13.03 -5.76 10.01
N THR A 58 -13.91 -6.44 9.29
CA THR A 58 -13.70 -7.80 8.76
C THR A 58 -13.19 -7.79 7.32
N ARG A 59 -12.68 -6.64 6.86
CA ARG A 59 -12.26 -6.44 5.47
C ARG A 59 -10.92 -7.15 5.19
N GLY A 60 -10.60 -7.30 3.91
CA GLY A 60 -9.44 -8.07 3.44
C GLY A 60 -8.09 -7.52 3.92
N LEU A 61 -7.04 -8.32 3.74
CA LEU A 61 -5.67 -8.03 4.20
C LEU A 61 -5.17 -6.63 3.81
N GLY A 62 -5.50 -6.13 2.63
CA GLY A 62 -5.05 -4.81 2.18
C GLY A 62 -5.57 -3.65 3.04
N ASP A 63 -6.85 -3.71 3.44
CA ASP A 63 -7.48 -2.66 4.26
C ASP A 63 -6.85 -2.62 5.66
N LEU A 64 -6.61 -3.80 6.25
CA LEU A 64 -5.88 -3.93 7.51
C LEU A 64 -4.49 -3.28 7.42
N LEU A 65 -3.68 -3.68 6.44
CA LEU A 65 -2.29 -3.21 6.29
C LEU A 65 -2.19 -1.70 6.06
N LEU A 66 -3.05 -1.13 5.22
CA LEU A 66 -3.07 0.32 4.98
C LEU A 66 -3.66 1.08 6.18
N GLY A 67 -4.63 0.49 6.88
CA GLY A 67 -5.25 1.03 8.09
C GLY A 67 -4.31 1.13 9.28
N LEU A 68 -3.25 0.31 9.35
CA LEU A 68 -2.26 0.36 10.44
C LEU A 68 -1.59 1.73 10.60
N ALA A 69 -1.61 2.58 9.58
CA ALA A 69 -1.15 3.97 9.71
C ALA A 69 -2.01 4.82 10.67
N MET A 70 -3.29 4.50 10.83
CA MET A 70 -4.14 5.11 11.87
C MET A 70 -3.65 4.72 13.27
N ALA A 71 -3.33 3.45 13.47
CA ALA A 71 -2.75 2.95 14.72
C ALA A 71 -1.37 3.56 14.99
N GLN A 72 -0.52 3.70 13.96
CA GLN A 72 0.76 4.40 14.08
C GLN A 72 0.54 5.87 14.51
N ALA A 73 -0.42 6.57 13.90
CA ALA A 73 -0.71 7.96 14.23
C ALA A 73 -1.14 8.14 15.70
N LEU A 74 -2.02 7.26 16.18
CA LEU A 74 -2.47 7.26 17.57
C LEU A 74 -1.33 6.88 18.53
N TYR A 75 -0.52 5.88 18.17
CA TYR A 75 0.67 5.51 18.95
C TYR A 75 1.67 6.66 19.04
N ASP A 76 1.99 7.33 17.93
CA ASP A 76 2.91 8.48 17.93
C ASP A 76 2.43 9.59 18.88
N ALA A 77 1.12 9.81 18.97
CA ALA A 77 0.53 10.81 19.86
C ALA A 77 0.57 10.45 21.35
N THR A 78 0.64 9.15 21.68
CA THR A 78 0.42 8.63 23.03
C THR A 78 1.47 7.64 23.56
N HIS A 79 2.55 7.38 22.83
CA HIS A 79 3.53 6.36 23.21
C HIS A 79 4.22 6.63 24.56
N ASP A 80 4.31 7.91 24.98
CA ASP A 80 4.79 8.30 26.31
C ASP A 80 3.89 7.78 27.45
N GLN A 81 2.60 7.57 27.19
CA GLN A 81 1.62 7.06 28.16
C GLN A 81 1.41 5.55 28.00
N PHE A 82 1.40 5.05 26.76
CA PHE A 82 1.11 3.66 26.43
C PHE A 82 2.26 3.05 25.63
N GLY A 83 3.20 2.43 26.34
CA GLY A 83 4.39 1.83 25.72
C GLY A 83 4.13 0.54 24.92
N THR A 84 3.02 -0.14 25.21
CA THR A 84 2.65 -1.43 24.60
C THR A 84 1.21 -1.38 24.09
N LEU A 85 1.01 -1.94 22.91
CA LEU A 85 -0.29 -2.08 22.24
C LEU A 85 -0.77 -3.53 22.32
N GLU A 86 -2.06 -3.74 22.14
CA GLU A 86 -2.69 -5.04 22.01
C GLU A 86 -3.36 -5.16 20.65
N TYR A 87 -3.16 -6.29 19.98
CA TYR A 87 -3.91 -6.68 18.81
C TYR A 87 -4.71 -7.95 19.09
N ALA A 88 -5.99 -7.93 18.74
CA ALA A 88 -6.87 -9.09 18.78
C ALA A 88 -7.43 -9.36 17.37
N GLY A 89 -7.20 -10.57 16.85
CA GLY A 89 -7.80 -10.97 15.58
C GLY A 89 -7.11 -12.11 14.83
N SER A 90 -7.64 -12.46 13.66
CA SER A 90 -7.25 -13.69 12.94
C SER A 90 -5.90 -13.62 12.22
N ARG A 91 -5.26 -12.44 12.21
CA ARG A 91 -3.91 -12.19 11.66
C ARG A 91 -2.83 -12.02 12.74
N ALA A 92 -3.01 -12.59 13.93
CA ALA A 92 -2.08 -12.45 15.07
C ALA A 92 -0.62 -12.74 14.68
N ASP A 93 -0.35 -13.85 13.98
CA ASP A 93 1.01 -14.22 13.58
C ASP A 93 1.66 -13.21 12.62
N LEU A 94 0.85 -12.58 11.76
CA LEU A 94 1.32 -11.53 10.86
C LEU A 94 1.65 -10.25 11.65
N ILE A 95 0.75 -9.84 12.55
CA ILE A 95 0.94 -8.64 13.37
C ILE A 95 2.10 -8.81 14.36
N ALA A 96 2.41 -10.04 14.80
CA ALA A 96 3.60 -10.32 15.60
C ALA A 96 4.92 -9.94 14.89
N ARG A 97 4.92 -9.87 13.56
CA ARG A 97 6.07 -9.43 12.75
C ARG A 97 6.08 -7.92 12.49
N CYS A 98 5.05 -7.18 12.89
CA CYS A 98 4.93 -5.74 12.72
C CYS A 98 5.97 -4.99 13.58
N ALA A 99 6.36 -3.80 13.14
CA ALA A 99 7.33 -2.97 13.83
C ALA A 99 6.79 -2.34 15.13
N LEU A 100 5.46 -2.17 15.22
CA LEU A 100 4.77 -1.65 16.40
C LEU A 100 4.99 -2.56 17.63
N PRO A 101 5.06 -2.00 18.85
CA PRO A 101 5.22 -2.78 20.08
C PRO A 101 3.89 -3.43 20.50
N VAL A 102 3.52 -4.52 19.81
CA VAL A 102 2.21 -5.15 19.95
C VAL A 102 2.31 -6.51 20.65
N THR A 103 1.47 -6.72 21.65
CA THR A 103 1.09 -8.05 22.14
C THR A 103 -0.07 -8.57 21.31
N VAL A 104 0.04 -9.79 20.80
CA VAL A 104 -0.98 -10.37 19.90
C VAL A 104 -1.80 -11.45 20.59
N THR A 105 -3.10 -11.43 20.34
CA THR A 105 -4.06 -12.46 20.76
C THR A 105 -4.87 -12.90 19.55
N GLY A 106 -5.06 -14.21 19.37
CA GLY A 106 -5.92 -14.75 18.33
C GLY A 106 -7.40 -14.43 18.58
N GLY A 107 -8.21 -14.43 17.53
CA GLY A 107 -9.65 -14.19 17.64
C GLY A 107 -10.30 -13.87 16.30
N ASP A 108 -11.59 -13.54 16.34
CA ASP A 108 -12.32 -13.03 15.18
C ASP A 108 -12.15 -11.51 15.04
N GLY A 109 -12.31 -11.00 13.82
CA GLY A 109 -12.14 -9.57 13.53
C GLY A 109 -10.67 -9.11 13.56
N HIS A 110 -10.50 -7.79 13.58
CA HIS A 110 -9.20 -7.13 13.55
C HIS A 110 -9.24 -5.83 14.37
N GLN A 111 -8.71 -5.86 15.58
CA GLN A 111 -8.64 -4.68 16.45
C GLN A 111 -7.22 -4.48 16.98
N LEU A 112 -6.79 -3.21 17.06
CA LEU A 112 -5.51 -2.83 17.66
C LEU A 112 -5.70 -1.59 18.53
N GLY A 113 -5.20 -1.61 19.76
CA GLY A 113 -5.36 -0.49 20.68
C GLY A 113 -4.37 -0.50 21.83
N THR A 114 -4.59 0.40 22.79
CA THR A 114 -3.83 0.44 24.04
C THR A 114 -4.19 -0.75 24.92
N LEU A 115 -3.17 -1.39 25.51
CA LEU A 115 -3.35 -2.55 26.38
C LEU A 115 -4.07 -2.14 27.68
N GLY A 116 -5.08 -2.91 28.09
CA GLY A 116 -5.75 -2.75 29.39
C GLY A 116 -6.71 -1.55 29.51
N SER A 117 -7.11 -0.94 28.40
CA SER A 117 -8.05 0.19 28.36
C SER A 117 -9.48 -0.28 28.07
N GLU A 118 -10.30 -0.46 29.11
CA GLU A 118 -11.72 -0.86 28.95
C GLU A 118 -12.57 0.27 28.34
N ASP A 119 -12.29 1.53 28.70
CA ASP A 119 -12.98 2.74 28.20
C ASP A 119 -12.24 3.41 27.01
N ALA A 120 -11.53 2.60 26.22
CA ALA A 120 -10.76 3.10 25.08
C ALA A 120 -11.66 3.81 24.05
N LEU A 121 -11.19 4.95 23.54
CA LEU A 121 -11.88 5.63 22.45
C LEU A 121 -11.77 4.83 21.14
N GLN A 122 -12.91 4.64 20.49
CA GLN A 122 -13.01 3.84 19.27
C GLN A 122 -12.76 4.67 18.01
N PHE A 123 -11.96 4.12 17.10
CA PHE A 123 -11.67 4.67 15.78
C PHE A 123 -11.91 3.60 14.72
N ASP A 124 -12.56 3.96 13.62
CA ASP A 124 -12.86 3.02 12.53
C ASP A 124 -11.97 3.30 11.32
N ALA A 125 -11.17 2.31 10.92
CA ALA A 125 -10.36 2.42 9.71
C ALA A 125 -11.23 2.15 8.47
N VAL A 126 -11.95 3.19 8.01
CA VAL A 126 -12.83 3.13 6.83
C VAL A 126 -12.13 3.73 5.62
N PRO A 127 -11.69 2.92 4.62
CA PRO A 127 -10.94 3.41 3.46
C PRO A 127 -11.67 4.46 2.63
N GLU A 128 -12.99 4.47 2.66
CA GLU A 128 -13.83 5.42 1.92
C GLU A 128 -13.85 6.83 2.52
N SER A 129 -13.57 6.96 3.82
CA SER A 129 -13.79 8.17 4.60
C SER A 129 -12.72 9.26 4.40
N PRO A 130 -11.40 8.97 4.53
CA PRO A 130 -10.42 10.04 4.56
C PRO A 130 -10.15 10.55 3.12
N PRO A 131 -10.28 11.87 2.87
CA PRO A 131 -10.13 12.46 1.54
C PRO A 131 -8.65 12.54 1.14
N THR A 132 -8.38 12.73 -0.15
CA THR A 132 -7.07 13.25 -0.58
C THR A 132 -6.85 14.61 0.05
N LEU A 133 -5.70 14.80 0.68
CA LEU A 133 -5.32 16.07 1.30
C LEU A 133 -4.21 16.73 0.48
N LEU A 134 -4.30 18.05 0.32
CA LEU A 134 -3.36 18.86 -0.43
C LEU A 134 -2.66 19.82 0.54
N ASP A 135 -1.33 19.85 0.51
CA ASP A 135 -0.52 20.79 1.28
C ASP A 135 0.21 21.76 0.34
N LEU A 136 0.00 23.06 0.53
CA LEU A 136 0.69 24.09 -0.26
C LEU A 136 2.12 24.24 0.27
N ILE A 137 3.09 23.78 -0.53
CA ILE A 137 4.51 23.98 -0.26
C ILE A 137 4.86 25.44 -0.54
N ASP A 138 4.50 25.93 -1.72
CA ASP A 138 4.71 27.30 -2.17
C ASP A 138 3.54 27.80 -3.04
N VAL A 139 3.76 28.85 -3.84
CA VAL A 139 2.73 29.47 -4.69
C VAL A 139 2.28 28.56 -5.86
N ASP A 140 3.20 27.73 -6.37
CA ASP A 140 3.03 26.94 -7.59
C ASP A 140 3.05 25.44 -7.32
N THR A 141 3.48 25.00 -6.15
CA THR A 141 3.74 23.59 -5.83
C THR A 141 2.87 23.08 -4.69
N VAL A 142 2.29 21.89 -4.89
CA VAL A 142 1.43 21.20 -3.92
C VAL A 142 1.99 19.80 -3.63
N GLU A 143 2.05 19.43 -2.36
CA GLU A 143 2.17 18.03 -1.95
C GLU A 143 0.79 17.39 -1.88
N VAL A 144 0.66 16.24 -2.53
CA VAL A 144 -0.57 15.47 -2.64
C VAL A 144 -0.48 14.26 -1.71
N HIS A 145 -1.19 14.31 -0.59
CA HIS A 145 -1.33 13.19 0.33
C HIS A 145 -2.44 12.25 -0.16
N ALA A 146 -2.19 11.57 -1.29
CA ALA A 146 -3.14 10.65 -1.90
C ALA A 146 -3.08 9.24 -1.30
N ALA A 147 -1.92 8.75 -0.84
CA ALA A 147 -1.79 7.40 -0.32
C ALA A 147 -2.66 7.20 0.94
N LEU A 148 -3.47 6.14 0.96
CA LEU A 148 -4.44 5.89 2.03
C LEU A 148 -3.82 5.93 3.45
N PRO A 149 -2.64 5.35 3.71
CA PRO A 149 -1.95 5.49 4.98
C PRO A 149 -1.75 6.93 5.45
N MET A 150 -1.29 7.81 4.56
CA MET A 150 -1.07 9.21 4.89
C MET A 150 -2.39 9.94 5.14
N ARG A 151 -3.47 9.57 4.45
CA ARG A 151 -4.79 10.15 4.71
C ARG A 151 -5.29 9.80 6.11
N TYR A 152 -5.18 8.54 6.53
CA TYR A 152 -5.50 8.14 7.90
C TYR A 152 -4.67 8.89 8.93
N TYR A 153 -3.35 8.97 8.69
CA TYR A 153 -2.43 9.64 9.59
C TYR A 153 -2.77 11.13 9.76
N LEU A 154 -3.08 11.83 8.66
CA LEU A 154 -3.47 13.24 8.69
C LEU A 154 -4.87 13.46 9.24
N ASP A 155 -5.78 12.51 9.10
CA ASP A 155 -7.11 12.58 9.72
C ASP A 155 -6.98 12.54 11.25
N VAL A 156 -6.13 11.64 11.78
CA VAL A 156 -5.80 11.60 13.21
C VAL A 156 -5.07 12.87 13.67
N GLU A 157 -4.04 13.34 12.94
CA GLU A 157 -3.33 14.62 13.23
C GLU A 157 -4.33 15.79 13.38
N GLN A 158 -5.32 15.87 12.49
CA GLN A 158 -6.36 16.90 12.53
C GLN A 158 -7.39 16.70 13.65
N ALA A 159 -7.81 15.46 13.90
CA ALA A 159 -8.79 15.12 14.94
C ALA A 159 -8.23 15.39 16.34
N LEU A 160 -6.96 15.05 16.57
CA LEU A 160 -6.26 15.29 17.83
C LEU A 160 -5.81 16.76 17.97
N GLY A 161 -5.62 17.48 16.87
CA GLY A 161 -5.16 18.86 16.89
C GLY A 161 -3.71 18.99 17.35
N VAL A 162 -2.86 18.03 16.98
CA VAL A 162 -1.44 17.98 17.29
C VAL A 162 -0.65 17.57 16.07
N ARG A 163 0.54 18.16 15.89
CA ARG A 163 1.45 17.75 14.83
C ARG A 163 2.08 16.39 15.15
N LEU A 164 1.84 15.41 14.29
CA LEU A 164 2.47 14.09 14.38
C LEU A 164 3.80 14.05 13.60
N PRO A 165 4.74 13.15 13.98
CA PRO A 165 6.12 13.20 13.50
C PRO A 165 6.31 12.82 12.01
N ALA A 166 5.53 11.88 11.47
CA ALA A 166 5.79 11.35 10.13
C ALA A 166 5.45 12.38 9.04
N SER A 167 6.37 12.67 8.12
CA SER A 167 6.13 13.55 6.97
C SER A 167 5.72 12.85 5.68
N GLY A 168 5.81 11.52 5.67
CA GLY A 168 5.38 10.64 4.59
C GLY A 168 5.56 9.20 5.03
N ASP A 169 4.95 8.26 4.31
CA ASP A 169 5.07 6.81 4.52
C ASP A 169 4.90 6.36 5.99
N PRO A 170 3.74 6.65 6.64
CA PRO A 170 3.53 6.39 8.07
C PRO A 170 3.19 4.93 8.38
N SER A 171 3.07 4.05 7.40
CA SER A 171 2.70 2.65 7.67
C SER A 171 3.80 1.93 8.44
N PRO A 172 3.49 1.16 9.49
CA PRO A 172 4.49 0.34 10.14
C PRO A 172 4.99 -0.77 9.20
N ARG A 173 6.24 -1.21 9.40
CA ARG A 173 6.90 -2.23 8.59
C ARG A 173 6.76 -3.63 9.19
N PHE A 174 6.94 -4.66 8.37
CA PHE A 174 6.96 -6.07 8.78
C PHE A 174 8.37 -6.63 8.67
N ARG A 175 8.92 -7.07 9.80
CA ARG A 175 10.33 -7.47 9.91
C ARG A 175 10.54 -8.88 9.35
N SER A 176 11.43 -9.01 8.39
CA SER A 176 11.94 -10.29 7.88
C SER A 176 13.19 -10.74 8.64
N SER A 177 13.44 -12.06 8.64
CA SER A 177 14.72 -12.64 9.06
C SER A 177 15.79 -12.64 7.95
N VAL A 178 15.38 -12.38 6.71
CA VAL A 178 16.26 -12.32 5.54
C VAL A 178 17.15 -11.08 5.63
N THR A 179 18.46 -11.28 5.45
CA THR A 179 19.49 -10.23 5.60
C THR A 179 19.75 -9.44 4.33
N ALA A 180 19.68 -10.07 3.16
CA ALA A 180 19.95 -9.46 1.86
C ALA A 180 19.07 -10.12 0.78
N PRO A 181 18.74 -9.39 -0.31
CA PRO A 181 18.00 -9.98 -1.42
C PRO A 181 18.86 -10.98 -2.22
N GLU A 182 18.19 -11.94 -2.85
CA GLU A 182 18.73 -12.75 -3.93
C GLU A 182 18.79 -11.90 -5.22
N PRO A 183 19.97 -11.72 -5.84
CA PRO A 183 20.10 -10.91 -7.04
C PRO A 183 19.18 -11.40 -8.17
N LEU A 184 18.49 -10.48 -8.84
CA LEU A 184 17.57 -10.75 -9.94
C LEU A 184 16.42 -11.70 -9.59
N HIS A 185 16.07 -11.82 -8.30
CA HIS A 185 14.87 -12.53 -7.86
C HIS A 185 13.66 -11.61 -7.95
N VAL A 186 12.67 -12.05 -8.73
CA VAL A 186 11.38 -11.37 -8.91
C VAL A 186 10.26 -12.27 -8.40
N VAL A 187 9.43 -11.70 -7.53
CA VAL A 187 8.20 -12.36 -7.07
C VAL A 187 6.99 -11.70 -7.71
N PHE A 188 6.20 -12.49 -8.42
CA PHE A 188 4.91 -12.11 -8.93
C PHE A 188 3.81 -12.42 -7.92
N VAL A 189 2.82 -11.54 -7.79
CA VAL A 189 1.65 -11.75 -6.93
C VAL A 189 0.39 -11.78 -7.79
N GLY A 190 -0.08 -12.99 -8.09
CA GLY A 190 -1.30 -13.23 -8.86
C GLY A 190 -2.58 -13.25 -8.01
N THR A 191 -2.47 -13.26 -6.68
CA THR A 191 -3.65 -13.28 -5.80
C THR A 191 -4.51 -12.03 -5.95
N THR A 192 -5.84 -12.20 -5.94
CA THR A 192 -6.79 -11.09 -5.90
C THR A 192 -8.15 -11.54 -5.40
N SER A 193 -8.90 -10.64 -4.76
CA SER A 193 -10.27 -10.89 -4.32
C SER A 193 -11.32 -10.76 -5.44
N ARG A 194 -10.93 -10.29 -6.64
CA ARG A 194 -11.80 -10.15 -7.81
C ARG A 194 -11.08 -10.56 -9.09
N PRO A 195 -10.90 -11.87 -9.35
CA PRO A 195 -10.14 -12.36 -10.49
C PRO A 195 -10.66 -11.87 -11.83
N ASP A 196 -11.97 -11.73 -11.96
CA ASP A 196 -12.67 -11.23 -13.16
C ASP A 196 -12.32 -9.78 -13.54
N ARG A 197 -11.79 -8.97 -12.60
CA ARG A 197 -11.58 -7.52 -12.81
C ARG A 197 -10.18 -7.02 -12.45
N LYS A 198 -9.46 -7.72 -11.59
CA LYS A 198 -8.19 -7.27 -11.01
C LYS A 198 -7.01 -8.16 -11.36
N ASP A 199 -7.25 -9.30 -12.00
CA ASP A 199 -6.17 -10.23 -12.28
C ASP A 199 -5.45 -9.86 -13.57
N TYR A 200 -4.13 -9.73 -13.50
CA TYR A 200 -3.28 -9.59 -14.68
C TYR A 200 -3.20 -10.90 -15.48
N GLY A 201 -3.40 -12.05 -14.83
CA GLY A 201 -3.41 -13.35 -15.48
C GLY A 201 -2.02 -13.99 -15.58
N ILE A 202 -1.98 -15.30 -15.39
CA ILE A 202 -0.75 -16.08 -15.28
C ILE A 202 0.12 -16.03 -16.55
N ASP A 203 -0.49 -16.09 -17.72
CA ASP A 203 0.22 -16.04 -19.00
C ASP A 203 0.91 -14.68 -19.22
N ASN A 204 0.28 -13.59 -18.76
CA ASN A 204 0.85 -12.25 -18.86
C ASN A 204 2.04 -12.07 -17.89
N PHE A 205 2.03 -12.71 -16.72
CA PHE A 205 3.22 -12.78 -15.87
C PHE A 205 4.35 -13.58 -16.54
N GLY A 206 4.03 -14.65 -17.28
CA GLY A 206 4.98 -15.37 -18.14
C GLY A 206 5.67 -14.45 -19.15
N ALA A 207 4.89 -13.72 -19.95
CA ALA A 207 5.40 -12.74 -20.91
C ALA A 207 6.24 -11.62 -20.24
N LEU A 208 5.87 -11.22 -19.02
CA LEU A 208 6.61 -10.23 -18.25
C LEU A 208 8.00 -10.73 -17.86
N ALA A 209 8.12 -11.99 -17.40
CA ALA A 209 9.40 -12.62 -17.08
C ALA A 209 10.30 -12.74 -18.33
N GLU A 210 9.72 -13.07 -19.49
CA GLU A 210 10.43 -13.10 -20.77
C GLU A 210 11.00 -11.72 -21.12
N HIS A 211 10.21 -10.65 -20.98
CA HIS A 211 10.70 -9.29 -21.25
C HIS A 211 11.82 -8.83 -20.30
N LEU A 212 11.71 -9.14 -19.01
CA LEU A 212 12.75 -8.83 -18.03
C LEU A 212 14.06 -9.54 -18.37
N SER A 213 13.98 -10.86 -18.61
CA SER A 213 15.16 -11.69 -18.90
C SER A 213 15.81 -11.40 -20.25
N ALA A 214 15.03 -10.99 -21.25
CA ALA A 214 15.56 -10.56 -22.55
C ALA A 214 16.33 -9.24 -22.49
N ARG A 215 15.99 -8.34 -21.55
CA ARG A 215 16.57 -6.99 -21.47
C ARG A 215 17.87 -6.94 -20.68
N HIS A 216 18.06 -7.84 -19.72
CA HIS A 216 19.27 -7.88 -18.88
C HIS A 216 19.73 -9.32 -18.69
N SER A 217 20.95 -9.62 -19.13
CA SER A 217 21.55 -10.95 -18.96
C SER A 217 21.87 -11.21 -17.49
N GLY A 218 21.41 -12.32 -16.95
CA GLY A 218 21.72 -12.71 -15.57
C GLY A 218 21.02 -14.00 -15.16
N ALA A 219 21.37 -14.48 -13.96
CA ALA A 219 20.76 -15.66 -13.37
C ALA A 219 19.42 -15.28 -12.71
N TRP A 220 18.40 -15.06 -13.54
CA TRP A 220 17.07 -14.69 -13.05
C TRP A 220 16.43 -15.81 -12.25
N ARG A 221 15.75 -15.43 -11.17
CA ARG A 221 14.82 -16.29 -10.44
C ARG A 221 13.44 -15.64 -10.50
N PHE A 222 12.43 -16.42 -10.89
CA PHE A 222 11.05 -15.96 -10.91
C PHE A 222 10.18 -16.87 -10.07
N SER A 223 9.38 -16.28 -9.18
CA SER A 223 8.37 -17.00 -8.39
C SER A 223 7.02 -16.33 -8.57
N LEU A 224 5.92 -17.07 -8.55
CA LEU A 224 4.55 -16.55 -8.62
C LEU A 224 3.72 -17.08 -7.46
N VAL A 225 3.20 -16.16 -6.64
CA VAL A 225 2.26 -16.47 -5.56
C VAL A 225 0.83 -16.51 -6.10
N THR A 226 0.19 -17.67 -6.00
CA THR A 226 -1.21 -17.89 -6.42
C THR A 226 -2.11 -18.20 -5.21
N PRO A 227 -3.42 -17.94 -5.30
CA PRO A 227 -4.32 -18.22 -4.18
C PRO A 227 -4.51 -19.74 -4.00
N PRO A 228 -4.84 -20.21 -2.78
CA PRO A 228 -4.89 -21.64 -2.45
C PRO A 228 -6.04 -22.40 -3.11
N ASP A 229 -7.08 -21.69 -3.56
CA ASP A 229 -8.29 -22.24 -4.19
C ASP A 229 -8.12 -22.50 -5.69
N GLN A 230 -6.99 -22.08 -6.28
CA GLN A 230 -6.65 -22.37 -7.67
C GLN A 230 -5.65 -23.55 -7.74
N GLN A 231 -5.75 -24.35 -8.81
CA GLN A 231 -4.78 -25.39 -9.15
C GLN A 231 -4.00 -25.01 -10.42
N PRO A 232 -3.15 -23.97 -10.40
CA PRO A 232 -2.29 -23.67 -11.53
C PRO A 232 -1.20 -24.76 -11.71
N PRO A 233 -0.56 -24.85 -12.89
CA PRO A 233 0.61 -25.70 -13.05
C PRO A 233 1.73 -25.29 -12.09
N ALA A 234 2.61 -26.23 -11.73
CA ALA A 234 3.74 -25.97 -10.83
C ALA A 234 4.77 -24.96 -11.40
N SER A 235 4.74 -24.71 -12.70
CA SER A 235 5.55 -23.69 -13.36
C SER A 235 4.83 -23.10 -14.57
N VAL A 236 5.16 -21.86 -14.92
CA VAL A 236 4.72 -21.19 -16.16
C VAL A 236 5.92 -20.52 -16.81
N GLY A 237 6.39 -21.08 -17.94
CA GLY A 237 7.64 -20.67 -18.55
C GLY A 237 8.81 -20.81 -17.54
N PRO A 238 9.60 -19.75 -17.29
CA PRO A 238 10.70 -19.79 -16.31
C PRO A 238 10.25 -19.56 -14.86
N ILE A 239 8.95 -19.46 -14.59
CA ILE A 239 8.41 -19.05 -13.28
C ILE A 239 8.03 -20.28 -12.44
N GLU A 240 8.56 -20.34 -11.22
CA GLU A 240 8.13 -21.28 -10.18
C GLU A 240 6.81 -20.82 -9.54
N VAL A 241 5.80 -21.69 -9.46
CA VAL A 241 4.50 -21.33 -8.89
C VAL A 241 4.42 -21.80 -7.43
N LEU A 242 4.15 -20.86 -6.53
CA LEU A 242 4.00 -21.06 -5.09
C LEU A 242 2.52 -21.01 -4.71
N HIS A 243 1.97 -22.16 -4.32
CA HIS A 243 0.54 -22.31 -4.06
C HIS A 243 0.17 -21.93 -2.62
N GLY A 244 -0.59 -20.85 -2.46
CA GLY A 244 -1.24 -20.49 -1.21
C GLY A 244 -0.34 -20.26 0.02
N PRO A 245 0.88 -19.67 -0.09
CA PRO A 245 1.64 -19.30 1.10
C PRO A 245 0.82 -18.35 1.98
N THR A 246 0.94 -18.51 3.29
CA THR A 246 0.36 -17.59 4.27
C THR A 246 0.99 -16.21 4.14
N ALA A 247 0.29 -15.18 4.62
CA ALA A 247 0.85 -13.82 4.65
C ALA A 247 2.15 -13.74 5.45
N VAL A 248 2.30 -14.56 6.49
CA VAL A 248 3.53 -14.60 7.30
C VAL A 248 4.70 -15.17 6.51
N GLU A 249 4.51 -16.29 5.81
CA GLU A 249 5.52 -16.89 4.94
C GLU A 249 5.90 -15.94 3.78
N CYS A 250 4.93 -15.17 3.28
CA CYS A 250 5.19 -14.17 2.26
C CYS A 250 6.16 -13.06 2.71
N ILE A 251 6.29 -12.76 4.00
CA ILE A 251 7.24 -11.73 4.47
C ILE A 251 8.66 -12.11 4.06
N ASP A 252 9.10 -13.32 4.39
CA ASP A 252 10.47 -13.75 4.11
C ASP A 252 10.67 -14.03 2.61
N LEU A 253 9.63 -14.47 1.89
CA LEU A 253 9.65 -14.57 0.43
C LEU A 253 9.86 -13.19 -0.24
N PHE A 254 9.10 -12.17 0.16
CA PHE A 254 9.23 -10.82 -0.42
C PHE A 254 10.55 -10.17 -0.03
N ALA A 255 11.04 -10.43 1.18
CA ALA A 255 12.34 -9.94 1.62
C ALA A 255 13.50 -10.55 0.82
N ALA A 256 13.38 -11.80 0.37
CA ALA A 256 14.39 -12.42 -0.50
C ALA A 256 14.42 -11.82 -1.91
N ALA A 257 13.31 -11.24 -2.40
CA ALA A 257 13.25 -10.67 -3.74
C ALA A 257 13.90 -9.28 -3.84
N GLU A 258 14.51 -8.92 -4.98
CA GLU A 258 14.84 -7.51 -5.28
C GLU A 258 13.60 -6.72 -5.70
N LEU A 259 12.67 -7.40 -6.38
CA LEU A 259 11.50 -6.81 -7.01
C LEU A 259 10.26 -7.69 -6.80
N VAL A 260 9.14 -7.06 -6.48
CA VAL A 260 7.82 -7.68 -6.44
C VAL A 260 6.90 -6.96 -7.43
N ILE A 261 6.17 -7.71 -8.25
CA ILE A 261 5.18 -7.15 -9.18
C ILE A 261 3.86 -7.86 -8.97
N GLY A 262 2.78 -7.13 -8.70
CA GLY A 262 1.56 -7.79 -8.23
C GLY A 262 0.27 -7.05 -8.53
N ASN A 263 -0.82 -7.80 -8.59
CA ASN A 263 -2.17 -7.25 -8.64
C ASN A 263 -2.45 -6.31 -7.44
N ASP A 264 -3.47 -5.45 -7.54
CA ASP A 264 -3.97 -4.62 -6.43
C ASP A 264 -4.63 -5.49 -5.32
N THR A 265 -3.78 -6.02 -4.43
CA THR A 265 -4.11 -6.94 -3.34
C THR A 265 -3.27 -6.68 -2.08
N GLY A 266 -3.73 -7.22 -0.95
CA GLY A 266 -3.05 -7.09 0.33
C GLY A 266 -1.63 -7.67 0.36
N LEU A 267 -1.34 -8.73 -0.41
CA LEU A 267 0.01 -9.28 -0.49
C LEU A 267 1.00 -8.34 -1.19
N THR A 268 0.56 -7.59 -2.20
CA THR A 268 1.38 -6.55 -2.84
C THR A 268 1.67 -5.40 -1.88
N HIS A 269 0.69 -5.01 -1.06
CA HIS A 269 0.92 -4.02 0.00
C HIS A 269 1.89 -4.56 1.07
N LEU A 270 1.75 -5.83 1.46
CA LEU A 270 2.64 -6.47 2.43
C LEU A 270 4.09 -6.48 1.92
N ALA A 271 4.31 -6.83 0.64
CA ALA A 271 5.64 -6.76 0.04
C ALA A 271 6.27 -5.37 0.19
N ALA A 272 5.48 -4.31 -0.02
CA ALA A 272 5.95 -2.93 0.09
C ALA A 272 6.15 -2.45 1.54
N LEU A 273 5.64 -3.19 2.53
CA LEU A 273 5.84 -2.95 3.95
C LEU A 273 6.85 -3.91 4.57
N THR A 274 7.32 -4.92 3.84
CA THR A 274 8.35 -5.85 4.30
C THR A 274 9.70 -5.13 4.35
N ILE A 275 10.37 -5.23 5.49
CA ILE A 275 11.73 -4.72 5.70
C ILE A 275 12.68 -5.86 6.03
N ARG A 276 13.85 -5.87 5.37
CA ARG A 276 14.95 -6.80 5.63
C ARG A 276 15.67 -6.45 6.93
N ALA A 277 16.48 -7.37 7.44
CA ALA A 277 17.26 -7.13 8.66
C ALA A 277 18.29 -5.99 8.50
N ASP A 278 18.76 -5.71 7.28
CA ASP A 278 19.65 -4.59 6.97
C ASP A 278 18.92 -3.24 6.79
N GLY A 279 17.60 -3.21 6.96
CA GLY A 279 16.76 -2.02 6.81
C GLY A 279 16.32 -1.72 5.37
N THR A 280 16.76 -2.49 4.39
CA THR A 280 16.33 -2.33 2.99
C THR A 280 14.99 -3.01 2.73
N GLN A 281 14.37 -2.71 1.59
CA GLN A 281 13.05 -3.22 1.19
C GLN A 281 13.10 -3.69 -0.28
N PRO A 282 12.23 -4.60 -0.73
CA PRO A 282 12.08 -4.87 -2.16
C PRO A 282 11.45 -3.66 -2.85
N HIS A 283 11.79 -3.43 -4.12
CA HIS A 283 10.98 -2.59 -4.97
C HIS A 283 9.67 -3.31 -5.26
N VAL A 284 8.55 -2.58 -5.26
CA VAL A 284 7.22 -3.15 -5.49
C VAL A 284 6.51 -2.35 -6.58
N VAL A 285 5.97 -3.05 -7.58
CA VAL A 285 5.13 -2.46 -8.62
C VAL A 285 3.73 -3.06 -8.51
N GLY A 286 2.79 -2.26 -8.00
CA GLY A 286 1.38 -2.62 -7.98
C GLY A 286 0.73 -2.39 -9.35
N LEU A 287 -0.16 -3.31 -9.74
CA LEU A 287 -0.89 -3.29 -11.00
C LEU A 287 -2.35 -2.92 -10.74
N TYR A 288 -2.79 -1.77 -11.28
CA TYR A 288 -4.08 -1.17 -10.95
C TYR A 288 -5.00 -1.07 -12.17
N GLY A 289 -6.06 -1.89 -12.17
CA GLY A 289 -7.08 -1.89 -13.22
C GLY A 289 -8.20 -0.88 -13.00
N ARG A 290 -8.75 -0.82 -11.78
CA ARG A 290 -9.98 -0.08 -11.50
C ARG A 290 -9.93 0.89 -10.33
N HIS A 291 -9.10 0.61 -9.34
CA HIS A 291 -8.98 1.46 -8.17
C HIS A 291 -7.93 2.54 -8.42
N GLY A 292 -8.10 3.72 -7.80
CA GLY A 292 -7.12 4.81 -7.91
C GLY A 292 -5.75 4.39 -7.37
N TYR A 293 -4.76 4.21 -8.24
CA TYR A 293 -3.41 3.78 -7.88
C TYR A 293 -2.73 4.71 -6.87
N ALA A 294 -3.03 6.02 -6.89
CA ALA A 294 -2.42 6.95 -5.94
C ALA A 294 -2.97 6.79 -4.52
N LYS A 295 -4.17 6.21 -4.38
CA LYS A 295 -4.82 5.95 -3.09
C LYS A 295 -4.41 4.60 -2.51
N TRP A 296 -4.50 3.55 -3.31
CA TRP A 296 -4.33 2.17 -2.86
C TRP A 296 -2.87 1.71 -2.89
N ILE A 297 -1.99 2.54 -2.34
CA ILE A 297 -0.56 2.29 -2.16
C ILE A 297 -0.17 2.59 -0.71
N THR A 298 1.02 2.12 -0.30
CA THR A 298 1.55 2.36 1.06
C THR A 298 2.06 3.80 1.25
N GLY A 299 2.33 4.51 0.14
CA GLY A 299 3.01 5.81 0.15
C GLY A 299 4.54 5.71 0.24
N SER A 300 5.08 4.48 0.28
CA SER A 300 6.51 4.27 0.33
C SER A 300 7.22 4.61 -0.97
N ALA A 301 8.48 5.05 -0.88
CA ALA A 301 9.34 5.31 -2.02
C ALA A 301 9.60 4.06 -2.90
N VAL A 302 9.46 2.87 -2.32
CA VAL A 302 9.63 1.59 -3.00
C VAL A 302 8.31 1.01 -3.55
N HIS A 303 7.17 1.63 -3.29
CA HIS A 303 5.86 1.16 -3.75
C HIS A 303 5.39 1.98 -4.96
N HIS A 304 5.72 1.49 -6.14
CA HIS A 304 5.39 2.07 -7.43
C HIS A 304 4.07 1.49 -7.96
N ALA A 305 3.52 2.11 -9.00
CA ALA A 305 2.29 1.66 -9.64
C ALA A 305 2.38 1.71 -11.17
N VAL A 306 1.77 0.73 -11.81
CA VAL A 306 1.36 0.78 -13.23
C VAL A 306 -0.16 0.65 -13.27
N ALA A 307 -0.80 1.59 -13.95
CA ALA A 307 -2.24 1.76 -13.91
C ALA A 307 -2.84 1.84 -15.30
N THR A 308 -4.04 1.32 -15.46
CA THR A 308 -4.85 1.57 -16.66
C THR A 308 -5.30 3.05 -16.70
N PRO A 309 -5.71 3.56 -17.87
CA PRO A 309 -6.35 4.86 -17.98
C PRO A 309 -7.51 5.10 -17.01
N PHE A 310 -8.36 4.10 -16.80
CA PHE A 310 -9.51 4.21 -15.89
C PHE A 310 -9.06 4.34 -14.42
N SER A 311 -8.07 3.55 -13.99
CA SER A 311 -7.45 3.70 -12.66
C SER A 311 -6.82 5.08 -12.46
N HIS A 312 -6.22 5.65 -13.51
CA HIS A 312 -5.69 7.01 -13.46
C HIS A 312 -6.80 8.04 -13.28
N LEU A 313 -7.92 7.94 -14.01
CA LEU A 313 -9.08 8.81 -13.80
C LEU A 313 -9.60 8.75 -12.36
N MET A 314 -9.71 7.55 -11.79
CA MET A 314 -10.11 7.38 -10.39
C MET A 314 -9.13 8.04 -9.41
N SER A 315 -7.83 8.00 -9.70
CA SER A 315 -6.80 8.66 -8.89
C SER A 315 -6.90 10.18 -8.94
N VAL A 316 -7.12 10.75 -10.13
CA VAL A 316 -7.20 12.20 -10.33
C VAL A 316 -8.49 12.78 -9.73
N ALA A 317 -9.58 12.02 -9.77
CA ALA A 317 -10.88 12.43 -9.25
C ALA A 317 -11.08 12.14 -7.75
N ASP A 318 -10.12 11.48 -7.08
CA ASP A 318 -10.29 10.87 -5.75
C ASP A 318 -11.56 10.01 -5.64
N ALA A 319 -11.87 9.31 -6.72
CA ALA A 319 -13.05 8.48 -6.89
C ALA A 319 -12.77 7.03 -6.48
N CYS A 320 -13.82 6.33 -6.06
CA CYS A 320 -13.78 4.91 -5.76
C CYS A 320 -14.94 4.22 -6.50
N PRO A 321 -14.68 3.29 -7.43
CA PRO A 321 -15.73 2.64 -8.20
C PRO A 321 -16.83 2.00 -7.34
N VAL A 322 -16.47 1.45 -6.18
CA VAL A 322 -17.42 0.81 -5.26
C VAL A 322 -18.27 1.84 -4.51
N ARG A 323 -17.62 2.84 -3.90
CA ARG A 323 -18.29 3.92 -3.13
C ARG A 323 -19.20 4.75 -4.02
N ASP A 324 -18.69 5.13 -5.19
CA ASP A 324 -19.32 6.10 -6.10
C ASP A 324 -20.15 5.42 -7.19
N ARG A 325 -20.20 4.07 -7.20
CA ARG A 325 -21.01 3.24 -8.10
C ARG A 325 -20.70 3.44 -9.59
N TYR A 326 -19.42 3.59 -9.92
CA TYR A 326 -18.97 3.59 -11.31
C TYR A 326 -18.93 2.16 -11.85
N ASP A 327 -19.60 1.93 -12.99
CA ASP A 327 -19.57 0.65 -13.69
C ASP A 327 -18.35 0.56 -14.62
N ASP A 328 -17.27 -0.03 -14.11
CA ASP A 328 -15.99 -0.14 -14.81
C ASP A 328 -16.10 -0.83 -16.18
N THR A 329 -17.13 -1.63 -16.42
CA THR A 329 -17.34 -2.33 -17.70
C THR A 329 -17.62 -1.37 -18.87
N LEU A 330 -18.12 -0.16 -18.60
CA LEU A 330 -18.35 0.88 -19.61
C LEU A 330 -17.05 1.42 -20.22
N TRP A 331 -15.90 1.17 -19.57
CA TRP A 331 -14.59 1.64 -20.02
C TRP A 331 -13.80 0.58 -20.78
N SER A 332 -14.36 -0.62 -21.02
CA SER A 332 -13.75 -1.66 -21.86
C SER A 332 -12.28 -1.92 -21.49
N THR A 333 -11.38 -2.02 -22.47
CA THR A 333 -9.93 -2.24 -22.30
C THR A 333 -9.24 -1.16 -21.46
N ALA A 334 -9.82 0.04 -21.35
CA ALA A 334 -9.25 1.11 -20.53
C ALA A 334 -9.35 0.85 -19.01
N SER A 335 -10.13 -0.16 -18.59
CA SER A 335 -10.19 -0.67 -17.21
C SER A 335 -9.60 -2.08 -17.04
N ASP A 336 -9.32 -2.79 -18.14
CA ASP A 336 -8.84 -4.16 -18.11
C ASP A 336 -7.34 -4.18 -17.84
N LEU A 337 -6.94 -4.75 -16.71
CA LEU A 337 -5.54 -4.84 -16.34
C LEU A 337 -4.72 -5.65 -17.35
N ARG A 338 -5.33 -6.65 -17.99
CA ARG A 338 -4.68 -7.50 -19.01
C ARG A 338 -4.36 -6.74 -20.28
N ALA A 339 -4.97 -5.57 -20.50
CA ALA A 339 -4.66 -4.72 -21.63
C ALA A 339 -3.35 -3.94 -21.46
N ILE A 340 -2.75 -3.92 -20.26
CA ILE A 340 -1.44 -3.30 -20.03
C ILE A 340 -0.34 -4.20 -20.62
N PRO A 341 0.44 -3.74 -21.61
CA PRO A 341 1.48 -4.56 -22.21
C PRO A 341 2.56 -4.96 -21.21
N ALA A 342 2.93 -6.25 -21.18
CA ALA A 342 3.97 -6.78 -20.29
C ALA A 342 5.28 -6.02 -20.43
N LYS A 343 5.67 -5.63 -21.65
CA LYS A 343 6.85 -4.80 -21.91
C LYS A 343 6.84 -3.48 -21.13
N VAL A 344 5.70 -2.79 -21.04
CA VAL A 344 5.59 -1.50 -20.31
C VAL A 344 5.87 -1.72 -18.82
N ILE A 345 5.29 -2.78 -18.25
CA ILE A 345 5.50 -3.14 -16.85
C ILE A 345 6.98 -3.53 -16.63
N ALA A 346 7.55 -4.39 -17.48
CA ALA A 346 8.95 -4.82 -17.37
C ALA A 346 9.91 -3.63 -17.39
N ASP A 347 9.80 -2.78 -18.41
CA ASP A 347 10.69 -1.62 -18.59
C ASP A 347 10.62 -0.70 -17.38
N PHE A 348 9.42 -0.38 -16.90
CA PHE A 348 9.24 0.48 -15.73
C PHE A 348 9.76 -0.20 -14.45
N ALA A 349 9.48 -1.48 -14.25
CA ALA A 349 9.88 -2.19 -13.04
C ALA A 349 11.41 -2.32 -12.93
N GLY A 350 12.12 -2.63 -14.02
CA GLY A 350 13.58 -2.68 -14.00
C GLY A 350 14.22 -1.30 -13.86
N GLN A 351 13.58 -0.21 -14.34
CA GLN A 351 14.01 1.16 -14.02
C GLN A 351 13.79 1.53 -12.54
N CYS A 352 12.79 0.94 -11.89
CA CYS A 352 12.55 1.13 -10.46
C CYS A 352 13.59 0.37 -9.63
N ALA A 353 13.89 -0.87 -10.00
CA ALA A 353 14.93 -1.71 -9.38
C ALA A 353 16.37 -1.26 -9.69
N GLY A 354 16.55 -0.31 -10.62
CA GLY A 354 17.87 0.23 -10.96
C GLY A 354 18.70 -0.66 -11.88
N TRP A 355 18.12 -1.69 -12.48
CA TRP A 355 18.82 -2.59 -13.41
C TRP A 355 19.13 -1.94 -14.76
N TRP A 356 18.39 -0.90 -15.15
CA TRP A 356 18.70 -0.10 -16.34
C TRP A 356 18.21 1.34 -16.22
N THR A 357 18.81 2.22 -17.01
CA THR A 357 18.40 3.62 -17.14
C THR A 357 17.14 3.76 -18.00
N ARG A 358 16.50 4.94 -17.87
CA ARG A 358 15.34 5.33 -18.67
C ARG A 358 15.62 5.36 -20.16
#